data_AF-A0A5C3LG75-F1
#
_entry.id   AF-A0A5C3LG75-F1
#
_cell.length_a   1.000
_cell.length_b   1.000
_cell.length_c   1.000
_cell.angle_alpha   90.00
_cell.angle_beta   90.00
_cell.angle_gamma   90.00
#
_symmetry.space_group_name_H-M   'P 1'
#
loop_
_entity.id
_entity.type
_entity.pdbx_description
1 polymer ?
#
loop_
_entity_poly.entity_id
_entity_poly.type
_entity_poly.pdbx_seq_one_letter_code
_entity_poly.pdbx_strand_id
1 'polypeptide(L)'
;MRPTLARQSDMPGPKNLWWGDKSGVRQRGIIQYSISPYQVKAAPHLIRNYLFNGYRRLSGELLFFAIPFALGYGVYAWAKKTDHYQNSKAGHIAAMEHGGEHH
;
A
#
# COMPACT_ATOMS: atom_id res chain seq x y z
N MET A 1 34.74 38.33 -5.72
CA MET A 1 35.06 37.17 -6.59
C MET A 1 33.79 36.37 -6.80
N ARG A 2 33.37 36.12 -8.05
CA ARG A 2 32.22 35.24 -8.34
C ARG A 2 32.69 33.80 -8.05
N PRO A 3 31.95 32.97 -7.29
CA PRO A 3 32.33 31.59 -7.10
C PRO A 3 32.38 30.91 -8.46
N THR A 4 33.57 30.41 -8.84
CA THR A 4 33.76 29.62 -10.05
C THR A 4 32.92 28.35 -9.92
N LEU A 5 32.08 28.08 -10.92
CA LEU A 5 31.31 26.83 -11.01
C LEU A 5 32.24 25.63 -10.81
N ALA A 6 31.79 24.64 -10.04
CA ALA A 6 32.50 23.37 -9.90
C ALA A 6 32.69 22.77 -11.30
N ARG A 7 33.94 22.51 -11.69
CA ARG A 7 34.27 21.92 -13.00
C ARG A 7 33.74 20.49 -13.02
N GLN A 8 32.65 20.27 -13.72
CA GLN A 8 32.17 18.92 -14.05
C GLN A 8 33.03 18.38 -15.21
N SER A 9 33.49 17.14 -15.10
CA SER A 9 34.42 16.53 -16.07
C SER A 9 33.75 16.11 -17.39
N ASP A 10 32.41 16.10 -17.43
CA ASP A 10 31.62 15.57 -18.53
C ASP A 10 30.93 16.65 -19.38
N MET A 11 30.40 16.25 -20.55
CA MET A 11 29.55 17.08 -21.38
C MET A 11 28.26 17.48 -20.63
N PRO A 12 27.73 18.71 -20.83
CA PRO A 12 26.52 19.16 -20.17
C PRO A 12 25.34 18.25 -20.52
N GLY A 13 24.86 17.48 -19.52
CA GLY A 13 23.71 16.58 -19.63
C GLY A 13 22.41 17.20 -19.11
N PRO A 14 21.27 16.47 -19.23
CA PRO A 14 20.02 16.88 -18.62
C PRO A 14 20.15 16.99 -17.10
N LYS A 15 19.30 17.82 -16.49
CA LYS A 15 19.33 18.06 -15.04
C LYS A 15 19.13 16.75 -14.27
N ASN A 16 20.03 16.47 -13.33
CA ASN A 16 19.96 15.33 -12.44
C ASN A 16 19.78 15.80 -10.99
N LEU A 17 18.87 15.15 -10.25
CA LEU A 17 18.66 15.42 -8.83
C LEU A 17 19.75 14.69 -8.05
N TRP A 18 20.66 15.45 -7.43
CA TRP A 18 21.76 14.90 -6.64
C TRP A 18 21.93 15.64 -5.31
N TRP A 19 22.74 15.07 -4.41
CA TRP A 19 23.11 15.73 -3.17
C TRP A 19 23.72 17.11 -3.45
N GLY A 20 23.14 18.14 -2.83
CA GLY A 20 23.54 19.53 -3.02
C GLY A 20 22.82 20.24 -4.17
N ASP A 21 21.95 19.57 -4.95
CA ASP A 21 21.07 20.25 -5.89
C ASP A 21 20.07 21.13 -5.12
N LYS A 22 20.07 22.42 -5.44
CA LYS A 22 19.25 23.45 -4.78
C LYS A 22 17.97 23.75 -5.56
N SER A 23 17.57 22.86 -6.46
CA SER A 23 16.37 23.01 -7.27
C SER A 23 15.06 22.86 -6.50
N GLY A 24 15.10 22.25 -5.32
CA GLY A 24 13.96 22.14 -4.42
C GLY A 24 13.60 23.46 -3.73
N VAL A 25 12.66 23.38 -2.79
CA VAL A 25 12.21 24.54 -2.00
C VAL A 25 13.39 25.08 -1.17
N ARG A 26 13.64 26.40 -1.28
CA ARG A 26 14.67 27.07 -0.47
C ARG A 26 14.27 27.06 1.00
N GLN A 27 15.11 26.49 1.85
CA GLN A 27 14.91 26.44 3.30
C GLN A 27 15.89 27.40 3.99
N ARG A 28 15.39 28.21 4.92
CA ARG A 28 16.18 29.10 5.78
C ARG A 28 15.59 29.11 7.18
N GLY A 29 16.44 29.01 8.20
CA GLY A 29 16.02 29.11 9.61
C GLY A 29 15.48 27.81 10.24
N ILE A 30 15.63 26.66 9.57
CA ILE A 30 15.27 25.35 10.13
C ILE A 30 16.50 24.76 10.81
N ILE A 31 16.39 24.46 12.11
CA ILE A 31 17.45 23.82 12.90
C ILE A 31 16.99 22.42 13.27
N GLN A 32 17.81 21.40 12.98
CA GLN A 32 17.53 20.01 13.28
C GLN A 32 18.55 19.48 14.29
N TYR A 33 18.06 18.77 15.30
CA TYR A 33 18.88 18.11 16.30
C TYR A 33 18.70 16.59 16.19
N SER A 34 19.78 15.85 16.36
CA SER A 34 19.78 14.40 16.43
C SER A 34 20.79 13.94 17.49
N ILE A 35 20.53 12.76 18.05
CA ILE A 35 21.42 12.10 19.03
C ILE A 35 22.07 10.90 18.31
N SER A 36 23.33 10.61 18.64
CA SER A 36 24.02 9.43 18.09
C SER A 36 23.23 8.15 18.42
N PRO A 37 23.08 7.20 17.48
CA PRO A 37 22.37 5.94 17.74
C PRO A 37 23.02 5.11 18.86
N TYR A 38 24.32 5.31 19.12
CA TYR A 38 25.04 4.63 20.20
C TYR A 38 24.78 5.23 21.60
N GLN A 39 24.07 6.36 21.66
CA GLN A 39 23.70 7.03 22.91
C GLN A 39 22.23 6.79 23.28
N VAL A 40 21.46 6.08 22.44
CA VAL A 40 20.04 5.77 22.64
C VAL A 40 19.80 4.27 22.66
N LYS A 41 18.68 3.85 23.26
CA LYS A 41 18.23 2.45 23.16
C LYS A 41 17.81 2.16 21.72
N ALA A 42 18.11 0.96 21.21
CA ALA A 42 17.77 0.58 19.84
C ALA A 42 16.24 0.46 19.60
N ALA A 43 15.49 -0.04 20.59
CA ALA A 43 14.05 -0.29 20.47
C ALA A 43 13.26 0.14 21.72
N PRO A 44 13.28 1.43 22.10
CA PRO A 44 12.55 1.90 23.28
C PRO A 44 11.04 1.74 23.06
N HIS A 45 10.36 1.13 24.05
CA HIS A 45 8.90 0.97 24.06
C HIS A 45 8.32 0.27 22.82
N LEU A 46 9.09 -0.62 22.19
CA LEU A 46 8.71 -1.28 20.93
C LEU A 46 7.29 -1.85 20.99
N ILE A 47 6.98 -2.69 21.97
CA ILE A 47 5.69 -3.38 22.08
C ILE A 47 4.54 -2.38 22.30
N ARG A 48 4.67 -1.50 23.29
CA ARG A 48 3.64 -0.50 23.62
C ARG A 48 3.36 0.42 22.42
N ASN A 49 4.41 0.96 21.81
CA ASN A 49 4.27 1.90 20.71
C ASN A 49 3.76 1.22 19.44
N TYR A 50 4.21 0.01 19.16
CA TYR A 50 3.78 -0.75 17.99
C TYR A 50 2.30 -1.11 18.09
N LEU A 51 1.81 -1.54 19.26
CA LEU A 51 0.41 -1.90 19.42
C LEU A 51 -0.52 -0.69 19.18
N PHE A 52 -0.29 0.42 19.88
CA PHE A 52 -1.17 1.58 19.78
C PHE A 52 -1.04 2.33 18.44
N ASN A 53 0.19 2.52 17.94
CA ASN A 53 0.37 3.17 16.64
C ASN A 53 -0.02 2.25 15.48
N GLY A 54 0.21 0.94 15.61
CA GLY A 54 -0.22 -0.06 14.65
C GLY A 54 -1.73 -0.05 14.50
N TYR A 55 -2.48 -0.15 15.60
CA TYR A 55 -3.94 -0.03 15.56
C TYR A 55 -4.40 1.29 14.93
N ARG A 56 -3.85 2.43 15.37
CA ARG A 56 -4.20 3.75 14.82
C ARG A 56 -3.94 3.86 13.31
N ARG A 57 -2.88 3.24 12.80
CA ARG A 57 -2.53 3.22 11.37
C ARG A 57 -3.29 2.17 10.57
N LEU A 58 -3.77 1.10 11.20
CA LEU A 58 -4.58 0.10 10.50
C LEU A 58 -6.05 0.51 10.45
N SER A 59 -6.53 1.25 11.45
CA SER A 59 -7.92 1.67 11.53
C SER A 59 -8.29 2.75 10.51
N GLY A 60 -7.39 3.68 10.18
CA GLY A 60 -7.65 4.70 9.15
C GLY A 60 -7.76 4.10 7.73
N GLU A 61 -7.08 2.98 7.53
CA GLU A 61 -6.90 2.35 6.23
C GLU A 61 -7.87 1.18 6.06
N LEU A 62 -8.52 0.76 7.15
CA LEU A 62 -9.41 -0.39 7.24
C LEU A 62 -10.43 -0.41 6.11
N LEU A 63 -11.10 0.71 5.82
CA LEU A 63 -12.14 0.76 4.81
C LEU A 63 -11.60 0.47 3.40
N PHE A 64 -10.39 0.93 3.09
CA PHE A 64 -9.82 0.79 1.75
C PHE A 64 -9.50 -0.65 1.39
N PHE A 65 -9.17 -1.50 2.37
CA PHE A 65 -8.94 -2.92 2.12
C PHE A 65 -10.13 -3.79 2.52
N ALA A 66 -10.82 -3.48 3.62
CA ALA A 66 -11.93 -4.30 4.10
C ALA A 66 -13.07 -4.36 3.09
N ILE A 67 -13.40 -3.26 2.41
CA ILE A 67 -14.46 -3.23 1.39
C ILE A 67 -14.14 -4.16 0.20
N PRO A 68 -13.00 -4.02 -0.52
CA PRO A 68 -12.70 -4.91 -1.63
C PRO A 68 -12.52 -6.37 -1.19
N PHE A 69 -11.95 -6.64 0.00
CA PHE A 69 -11.86 -8.02 0.49
C PHE A 69 -13.24 -8.61 0.82
N ALA A 70 -14.12 -7.85 1.46
CA ALA A 70 -15.47 -8.31 1.77
C ALA A 70 -16.28 -8.57 0.50
N LEU A 71 -16.19 -7.67 -0.50
CA LEU A 71 -16.85 -7.85 -1.79
C LEU A 71 -16.29 -9.06 -2.54
N GLY A 72 -14.97 -9.17 -2.65
CA GLY A 72 -14.32 -10.30 -3.33
C GLY A 72 -14.68 -11.63 -2.69
N TYR A 73 -14.65 -11.71 -1.36
CA TYR A 73 -15.04 -12.90 -0.63
C TYR A 73 -16.54 -13.20 -0.76
N GLY A 74 -17.39 -12.18 -0.73
CA GLY A 74 -18.83 -12.31 -0.92
C GLY A 74 -19.19 -12.89 -2.29
N VAL A 75 -18.59 -12.36 -3.36
CA VAL A 75 -18.77 -12.88 -4.74
C VAL A 75 -18.27 -14.32 -4.84
N TYR A 76 -17.09 -14.62 -4.28
CA TYR A 76 -16.54 -15.97 -4.27
C TYR A 76 -17.45 -16.98 -3.55
N ALA A 77 -17.94 -16.64 -2.36
CA ALA A 77 -18.81 -17.51 -1.58
C ALA A 77 -20.16 -17.76 -2.29
N TRP A 78 -20.73 -16.72 -2.89
CA TRP A 78 -21.95 -16.84 -3.70
C TRP A 78 -21.73 -17.73 -4.93
N ALA A 79 -20.65 -17.50 -5.69
CA ALA A 79 -20.33 -18.27 -6.89
C ALA A 79 -20.14 -19.75 -6.55
N LYS A 80 -19.39 -20.06 -5.50
CA LYS A 80 -19.16 -21.44 -5.04
C LYS A 80 -20.45 -22.16 -4.63
N LYS A 81 -21.35 -21.47 -3.93
CA LYS A 81 -22.65 -22.04 -3.53
C LYS A 81 -23.54 -22.28 -4.75
N THR A 82 -23.53 -21.35 -5.70
CA THR A 82 -24.34 -21.42 -6.92
C THR A 82 -23.86 -22.56 -7.83
N ASP A 83 -22.55 -22.67 -8.06
CA ASP A 83 -21.95 -23.76 -8.82
C ASP A 83 -22.26 -25.14 -8.20
N HIS A 84 -22.12 -25.27 -6.87
CA HIS A 84 -22.47 -26.50 -6.18
C HIS A 84 -23.97 -26.84 -6.31
N TYR A 85 -24.85 -25.83 -6.27
CA TYR A 85 -26.29 -26.04 -6.46
C TYR A 85 -26.62 -26.49 -7.89
N GLN A 86 -26.02 -25.86 -8.90
CA GLN A 86 -26.22 -26.21 -10.31
C GLN A 86 -25.76 -27.65 -10.63
N ASN A 87 -24.65 -28.07 -10.04
CA ASN A 87 -24.13 -29.44 -10.16
C ASN A 87 -24.83 -30.46 -9.23
N SER A 88 -25.86 -30.03 -8.47
CA SER A 88 -26.62 -30.92 -7.59
C SER A 88 -27.84 -31.50 -8.31
N LYS A 89 -28.34 -32.65 -7.84
CA LYS A 89 -29.56 -33.27 -8.38
C LYS A 89 -30.76 -32.32 -8.35
N ALA A 90 -30.91 -31.56 -7.26
CA ALA A 90 -31.99 -30.60 -7.11
C ALA A 90 -31.89 -29.45 -8.14
N GLY A 91 -30.67 -29.00 -8.45
CA GLY A 91 -30.41 -28.01 -9.50
C GLY A 91 -30.76 -28.53 -10.90
N HIS A 92 -30.40 -29.78 -11.20
CA HIS A 92 -30.77 -30.41 -12.47
C HIS A 92 -32.28 -30.59 -12.62
N ILE A 93 -32.99 -31.00 -11.57
CA ILE A 93 -34.46 -31.14 -11.60
C ILE A 93 -35.13 -29.77 -11.81
N ALA A 94 -34.68 -28.73 -11.10
CA ALA A 94 -35.21 -27.37 -11.27
C ALA A 94 -34.92 -26.80 -12.67
N ALA A 95 -33.78 -27.13 -13.27
CA ALA A 95 -33.46 -26.76 -14.65
C ALA A 95 -34.33 -27.49 -15.68
N MET A 96 -34.65 -28.77 -15.44
CA MET A 96 -35.58 -29.56 -16.27
C MET A 96 -37.02 -29.04 -16.18
N GLU A 97 -37.50 -28.68 -14.98
CA GLU A 97 -38.86 -28.12 -14.79
C GLU A 97 -39.05 -26.74 -15.47
N HIS A 98 -37.99 -25.93 -15.55
CA HIS A 98 -38.04 -24.61 -16.18
C HIS A 98 -37.88 -24.62 -17.72
N GLY A 99 -37.87 -25.79 -18.37
CA GLY A 99 -37.97 -25.93 -19.82
C GLY A 99 -36.66 -25.92 -20.61
N GLY A 100 -35.56 -26.42 -20.03
CA GLY A 100 -34.28 -26.55 -20.73
C GLY A 100 -34.16 -27.85 -21.53
N GLU A 101 -34.05 -27.73 -22.86
CA GLU A 101 -33.68 -28.83 -23.76
C GLU A 101 -32.31 -29.41 -23.40
N HIS A 102 -32.25 -30.74 -23.33
CA HIS A 102 -31.03 -31.50 -23.14
C HIS A 102 -30.21 -31.55 -24.44
N HIS A 103 -28.97 -31.04 -24.39
CA HIS A 103 -27.86 -31.52 -25.22
C HIS A 103 -26.90 -32.34 -24.36
#